data_AF-A0A0F8YPE7-F1
#
_entry.id   AF-A0A0F8YPE7-F1
#
_cell.length_a   1.000
_cell.length_b   1.000
_cell.length_c   1.000
_cell.angle_alpha   90.00
_cell.angle_beta   90.00
_cell.angle_gamma   90.00
#
_symmetry.space_group_name_H-M   'P 1'
#
loop_
_entity.id
_entity.type
_entity.pdbx_description
1 polymer ?
#
loop_
_entity_poly.entity_id
_entity_poly.type
_entity_poly.pdbx_seq_one_letter_code
_entity_poly.pdbx_strand_id
1 'polypeptide(L)'
;MVSGVSLLLATGGYLLVLFGVAYFARHRAALKRSIVANPVIYSLSLAVYATSWTFYGSVGKAATSGILFLTIYLGPTLMAVLWRPILGNVIRIARENRITTIADFLSSRYGNSLHLAVLVTIVAAVGIIPYHGLQFKAIIS
;
A
#
# COMPACT_ATOMS: atom_id res chain seq x y z
N MET A 1 19.23 -24.59 13.91
CA MET A 1 19.36 -24.38 12.45
C MET A 1 18.00 -24.69 11.84
N VAL A 2 17.35 -23.74 11.17
CA VAL A 2 16.06 -23.99 10.51
C VAL A 2 16.34 -24.84 9.27
N SER A 3 15.67 -25.99 9.14
CA SER A 3 15.83 -26.86 7.97
C SER A 3 15.26 -26.20 6.72
N GLY A 4 15.93 -26.31 5.57
CA GLY A 4 15.42 -25.76 4.31
C GLY A 4 14.02 -26.26 3.96
N VAL A 5 13.69 -27.50 4.33
CA VAL A 5 12.35 -28.08 4.18
C VAL A 5 11.32 -27.35 5.05
N SER A 6 11.66 -27.03 6.30
CA SER A 6 10.75 -26.29 7.19
C SER A 6 10.47 -24.87 6.70
N LEU A 7 11.46 -24.20 6.09
CA LEU A 7 11.28 -22.88 5.50
C LEU A 7 10.36 -22.91 4.27
N LEU A 8 10.55 -23.92 3.40
CA LEU A 8 9.71 -24.12 2.22
C LEU A 8 8.26 -24.42 2.61
N LEU A 9 8.05 -25.29 3.59
CA LEU A 9 6.70 -25.62 4.09
C LEU A 9 6.04 -24.39 4.72
N ALA A 10 6.77 -23.63 5.54
CA ALA A 10 6.23 -22.42 6.17
C ALA A 10 5.85 -21.36 5.13
N THR A 11 6.75 -21.05 4.19
CA THR A 11 6.52 -20.03 3.16
C THR A 11 5.44 -20.46 2.17
N GLY A 12 5.49 -21.72 1.72
CA GLY A 12 4.49 -22.29 0.82
C GLY A 12 3.11 -22.33 1.47
N GLY A 13 3.01 -22.77 2.72
CA GLY A 13 1.77 -22.76 3.50
C GLY A 13 1.21 -21.35 3.67
N TYR A 14 2.06 -20.37 4.00
CA TYR A 14 1.68 -18.97 4.11
C TYR A 14 1.11 -18.42 2.78
N LEU A 15 1.78 -18.66 1.66
CA LEU A 15 1.29 -18.24 0.35
C LEU A 15 -0.02 -18.93 -0.02
N LEU A 16 -0.16 -20.24 0.24
CA LEU A 16 -1.40 -20.97 0.00
C LEU A 16 -2.57 -20.37 0.80
N VAL A 17 -2.35 -19.99 2.05
CA VAL A 17 -3.37 -19.31 2.86
C VAL A 17 -3.74 -17.96 2.25
N LEU A 18 -2.76 -17.12 1.88
CA LEU A 18 -3.03 -15.82 1.27
C LEU A 18 -3.81 -15.95 -0.05
N PHE A 19 -3.37 -16.83 -0.95
CA PHE A 19 -4.06 -17.09 -2.20
C PHE A 19 -5.44 -17.71 -1.98
N GLY A 20 -5.59 -18.59 -1.00
CA GLY A 20 -6.87 -19.19 -0.60
C GLY A 20 -7.88 -18.13 -0.13
N VAL A 21 -7.44 -17.21 0.75
CA VAL A 21 -8.28 -16.09 1.22
C VAL A 21 -8.65 -15.17 0.06
N ALA A 22 -7.70 -14.81 -0.81
CA ALA A 22 -7.96 -13.99 -1.98
C ALA A 22 -8.95 -14.65 -2.95
N TYR A 23 -8.78 -15.94 -3.21
CA TYR A 23 -9.68 -16.73 -4.06
C TYR A 23 -11.08 -16.78 -3.48
N PHE A 24 -11.22 -17.06 -2.18
CA PHE A 24 -12.51 -17.11 -1.49
C PHE A 24 -13.22 -15.75 -1.50
N ALA A 25 -12.47 -14.67 -1.22
CA ALA A 25 -13.00 -13.31 -1.28
C ALA A 25 -13.51 -12.94 -2.68
N ARG A 26 -12.75 -13.28 -3.72
CA ARG A 26 -13.15 -13.05 -5.13
C ARG A 26 -14.38 -13.88 -5.51
N HIS A 27 -14.44 -15.14 -5.10
CA HIS A 27 -15.58 -16.02 -5.36
C HIS A 27 -16.87 -15.51 -4.67
N ARG A 28 -16.78 -15.12 -3.40
CA ARG A 28 -17.88 -14.48 -2.64
C ARG A 28 -18.36 -13.18 -3.30
N ALA A 29 -17.43 -12.35 -3.80
CA ALA A 29 -17.76 -11.12 -4.52
C ALA A 29 -18.51 -11.41 -5.84
N ALA A 30 -18.10 -12.45 -6.60
CA ALA A 30 -18.80 -12.87 -7.82
C ALA A 30 -20.25 -13.33 -7.54
N LEU A 31 -20.50 -13.92 -6.38
CA LEU A 31 -21.83 -14.30 -5.89
C LEU A 31 -22.66 -13.13 -5.31
N LYS A 32 -22.25 -11.87 -5.55
CA LYS A 32 -22.84 -10.65 -4.97
C LYS A 32 -22.86 -10.62 -3.43
N ARG A 33 -22.11 -11.50 -2.77
CA ARG A 33 -21.97 -11.58 -1.30
C ARG A 33 -20.57 -11.16 -0.89
N SER A 34 -20.16 -9.97 -1.35
CA SER A 34 -18.81 -9.46 -1.10
C SER A 34 -18.54 -9.33 0.39
N ILE A 35 -17.58 -10.12 0.88
CA ILE A 35 -17.12 -10.05 2.27
C ILE A 35 -16.11 -8.93 2.49
N VAL A 36 -15.52 -8.40 1.41
CA VAL A 36 -14.47 -7.35 1.46
C VAL A 36 -15.02 -5.93 1.41
N ALA A 37 -16.29 -5.75 1.06
CA ALA A 37 -16.94 -4.44 0.96
C ALA A 37 -17.42 -3.91 2.34
N ASN A 38 -16.56 -3.96 3.36
CA ASN A 38 -16.84 -3.48 4.71
C ASN A 38 -15.78 -2.44 5.14
N PRO A 39 -16.17 -1.37 5.86
CA PRO A 39 -15.24 -0.40 6.44
C PRO A 39 -14.02 -1.00 7.17
N VAL A 40 -14.18 -2.11 7.89
CA VAL A 40 -13.07 -2.76 8.63
C VAL A 40 -11.98 -3.23 7.67
N ILE A 41 -12.34 -3.93 6.60
CA ILE A 41 -11.37 -4.44 5.63
C ILE A 41 -10.76 -3.29 4.84
N TYR A 42 -11.55 -2.26 4.53
CA TYR A 42 -11.02 -1.04 3.92
C TYR A 42 -9.95 -0.39 4.81
N SER A 43 -10.21 -0.22 6.12
CA SER A 43 -9.25 0.33 7.07
C SER A 43 -8.01 -0.56 7.23
N LEU A 44 -8.17 -1.87 7.33
CA LEU A 44 -7.04 -2.81 7.39
C LEU A 44 -6.20 -2.79 6.11
N SER A 45 -6.81 -2.54 4.95
CA SER A 45 -6.08 -2.43 3.68
C SER A 45 -5.14 -1.21 3.64
N LEU A 46 -5.42 -0.16 4.42
CA LEU A 46 -4.52 0.98 4.54
C LEU A 46 -3.21 0.62 5.26
N ALA A 47 -3.20 -0.46 6.06
CA ALA A 47 -2.01 -0.94 6.74
C ALA A 47 -0.92 -1.45 5.79
N VAL A 48 -1.23 -1.63 4.49
CA VAL A 48 -0.24 -1.90 3.43
C VAL A 48 0.86 -0.82 3.38
N TYR A 49 0.59 0.38 3.91
CA TYR A 49 1.61 1.42 4.15
C TYR A 49 2.81 0.91 4.99
N ALA A 50 2.57 0.03 5.96
CA ALA A 50 3.61 -0.54 6.80
C ALA A 50 4.31 -1.72 6.10
N THR A 51 5.26 -1.40 5.23
CA THR A 51 6.03 -2.39 4.46
C THR A 51 7.22 -2.92 5.25
N SER A 52 7.96 -3.87 4.66
CA SER A 52 9.24 -4.36 5.20
C SER A 52 10.21 -3.23 5.53
N TRP A 53 10.19 -2.13 4.76
CA TRP A 53 11.00 -0.94 5.03
C TRP A 53 10.71 -0.34 6.42
N THR A 54 9.43 -0.29 6.81
CA THR A 54 9.02 0.21 8.11
C THR A 54 9.55 -0.68 9.23
N PHE A 55 9.56 -2.01 9.04
CA PHE A 55 10.12 -2.94 10.01
C PHE A 55 11.65 -2.82 10.12
N TYR A 56 12.38 -3.04 9.02
CA TYR A 56 13.84 -2.99 9.01
C TYR A 56 14.38 -1.59 9.37
N GLY A 57 13.75 -0.54 8.84
CA GLY A 57 14.12 0.85 9.11
C GLY A 57 13.83 1.27 10.55
N SER A 58 12.69 0.88 11.14
CA SER A 58 12.38 1.26 12.52
C SER A 58 13.25 0.53 13.52
N VAL A 59 13.56 -0.75 13.31
CA VAL A 59 14.46 -1.50 14.19
C VAL A 59 15.87 -0.91 14.15
N GLY A 60 16.41 -0.64 12.96
CA GLY A 60 17.73 -0.01 12.82
C GLY A 60 17.78 1.41 13.42
N LYS A 61 16.72 2.19 13.25
CA LYS A 61 16.64 3.54 13.80
C LYS A 61 16.38 3.55 15.31
N ALA A 62 15.64 2.59 15.85
CA ALA A 62 15.48 2.41 17.28
C ALA A 62 16.81 2.03 17.95
N ALA A 63 17.59 1.15 17.32
CA ALA A 63 18.91 0.74 17.81
C ALA A 63 19.93 1.88 17.85
N THR A 64 19.88 2.81 16.89
CA THR A 64 20.86 3.90 16.74
C THR A 64 20.42 5.23 17.35
N SER A 65 19.11 5.55 17.27
CA SER A 65 18.56 6.87 17.60
C SER A 65 17.52 6.83 18.73
N GLY A 66 17.31 5.67 19.36
CA GLY A 66 16.34 5.50 20.44
C GLY A 66 14.93 5.94 20.02
N ILE A 67 14.26 6.72 20.87
CA ILE A 67 12.86 7.13 20.70
C ILE A 67 12.58 8.00 19.46
N LEU A 68 13.62 8.57 18.84
CA LEU A 68 13.49 9.41 17.63
C LEU A 68 13.00 8.65 16.40
N PHE A 69 12.96 7.31 16.44
CA PHE A 69 12.29 6.54 15.39
C PHE A 69 10.78 6.85 15.33
N LEU A 70 10.14 7.21 16.46
CA LEU A 70 8.70 7.48 16.49
C LEU A 70 8.29 8.68 15.63
N THR A 71 9.19 9.64 15.43
CA THR A 71 8.92 10.85 14.66
C THR A 71 8.49 10.54 13.22
N ILE A 72 8.91 9.40 12.64
CA ILE A 72 8.47 8.99 11.30
C ILE A 72 6.97 8.68 11.23
N TYR A 73 6.36 8.28 12.35
CA TYR A 73 4.94 7.94 12.45
C TYR A 73 4.04 9.15 12.71
N LEU A 74 4.61 10.34 12.98
CA LEU A 74 3.82 11.56 13.13
C LEU A 74 3.07 11.91 11.84
N GLY A 75 3.70 11.74 10.67
CA GLY A 75 3.07 12.00 9.38
C GLY A 75 1.80 11.16 9.16
N PRO A 76 1.89 9.82 9.21
CA PRO A 76 0.72 8.94 9.12
C PRO A 76 -0.34 9.23 10.18
N THR A 77 0.06 9.54 11.41
CA THR A 77 -0.88 9.87 12.51
C THR A 77 -1.64 11.15 12.21
N LEU A 78 -0.95 12.20 11.76
CA LEU A 78 -1.56 13.46 11.38
C LEU A 78 -2.49 13.27 10.17
N MET A 79 -2.06 12.47 9.19
CA MET A 79 -2.88 12.15 8.01
C MET A 79 -4.15 11.38 8.39
N ALA A 80 -4.09 10.50 9.40
CA ALA A 80 -5.25 9.81 9.94
C ALA A 80 -6.24 10.79 10.60
N VAL A 81 -5.74 11.80 11.32
CA VAL A 81 -6.58 12.87 11.90
C VAL A 81 -7.21 13.73 10.79
N LEU A 82 -6.44 14.09 9.77
CA LEU A 82 -6.88 14.92 8.64
C LEU A 82 -7.59 14.12 7.53
N TRP A 83 -7.89 12.84 7.78
CA TRP A 83 -8.40 11.90 6.78
C TRP A 83 -9.70 12.40 6.12
N ARG A 84 -10.67 12.81 6.95
CA ARG A 84 -12.00 13.24 6.48
C ARG A 84 -11.93 14.43 5.51
N PRO A 85 -11.33 15.59 5.87
CA PRO A 85 -11.30 16.75 4.98
C PRO A 85 -10.38 16.57 3.77
N ILE A 86 -9.28 15.81 3.88
CA ILE A 86 -8.32 15.68 2.79
C ILE A 86 -8.69 14.51 1.88
N LEU A 87 -8.58 13.29 2.40
CA LEU A 87 -8.80 12.08 1.60
C LEU A 87 -10.27 11.88 1.23
N GLY A 88 -11.20 12.26 2.10
CA GLY A 88 -12.63 12.16 1.79
C GLY A 88 -13.02 12.94 0.54
N ASN A 89 -12.50 14.16 0.39
CA ASN A 89 -12.73 15.00 -0.80
C ASN A 89 -12.08 14.41 -2.05
N VAL A 90 -10.84 13.92 -1.95
CA VAL A 90 -10.14 13.26 -3.06
C VAL A 90 -10.90 12.02 -3.53
N ILE A 91 -11.31 11.15 -2.60
CA ILE A 91 -12.05 9.92 -2.89
C ILE A 91 -13.40 10.22 -3.54
N ARG A 92 -14.11 11.26 -3.08
CA ARG A 92 -15.38 11.68 -3.66
C ARG A 92 -15.21 12.09 -5.14
N ILE A 93 -14.28 13.01 -5.40
CA ILE A 93 -13.98 13.48 -6.77
C ILE A 93 -13.55 12.32 -7.66
N ALA A 94 -12.69 11.43 -7.14
CA ALA A 94 -12.21 10.28 -7.89
C ALA A 94 -13.35 9.33 -8.27
N ARG A 95 -14.30 9.09 -7.35
CA ARG A 95 -15.46 8.24 -7.60
C ARG A 95 -16.43 8.86 -8.61
N GLU A 96 -16.73 10.15 -8.47
CA GLU A 96 -17.63 10.88 -9.38
C GLU A 96 -17.11 10.89 -10.82
N ASN A 97 -15.79 11.04 -11.00
CA ASN A 97 -15.15 11.10 -12.32
C ASN A 97 -14.58 9.75 -12.80
N ARG A 98 -14.82 8.65 -12.07
CA ARG A 98 -14.29 7.30 -12.37
C ARG A 98 -12.77 7.25 -12.54
N ILE A 99 -12.06 8.05 -11.75
CA ILE A 99 -10.60 8.16 -11.72
C ILE A 99 -10.04 7.05 -10.83
N THR A 100 -9.08 6.28 -11.35
CA THR A 100 -8.46 5.16 -10.62
C THR A 100 -6.97 5.37 -10.35
N THR A 101 -6.34 6.36 -10.98
CA THR A 101 -4.91 6.66 -10.84
C THR A 101 -4.64 8.10 -10.40
N ILE A 102 -3.46 8.35 -9.83
CA ILE A 102 -3.02 9.71 -9.46
C ILE A 102 -2.78 10.59 -10.71
N ALA A 103 -2.34 9.98 -11.81
CA ALA A 103 -2.13 10.68 -13.08
C ALA A 103 -3.44 11.22 -13.65
N ASP A 104 -4.49 10.38 -13.66
CA ASP A 104 -5.83 10.78 -14.10
C ASP A 104 -6.43 11.82 -13.13
N PHE A 105 -6.19 11.66 -11.83
CA PHE A 105 -6.62 12.63 -10.83
C PHE A 105 -6.04 14.03 -11.10
N LEU A 106 -4.72 14.11 -11.30
CA LEU A 106 -4.07 15.38 -11.60
C LEU A 106 -4.50 15.92 -12.97
N SER A 107 -4.53 15.10 -14.02
CA SER A 107 -4.98 15.53 -15.35
C SER A 107 -6.39 16.12 -15.33
N SER A 108 -7.33 15.50 -14.61
CA SER A 108 -8.71 15.98 -14.50
C SER A 108 -8.83 17.38 -13.86
N ARG A 109 -7.91 17.73 -12.95
CA ARG A 109 -7.86 19.07 -12.33
C ARG A 109 -7.35 20.16 -13.26
N TYR A 110 -6.56 19.81 -14.28
CA TYR A 110 -5.93 20.75 -15.20
C TYR A 110 -6.50 20.63 -16.62
N GLY A 111 -7.82 20.41 -16.74
CA GLY A 111 -8.52 20.39 -18.03
C GLY A 111 -8.33 19.12 -18.86
N ASN A 112 -8.12 17.96 -18.21
CA ASN A 112 -7.89 16.67 -18.87
C ASN A 112 -6.67 16.66 -19.81
N SER A 113 -5.60 17.35 -19.41
CA SER A 113 -4.35 17.39 -20.18
C SER A 113 -3.67 16.02 -20.22
N LEU A 114 -3.58 15.43 -21.43
CA LEU A 114 -2.86 14.18 -21.66
C LEU A 114 -1.37 14.31 -21.32
N HIS A 115 -0.74 15.44 -21.67
CA HIS A 115 0.67 15.69 -21.39
C HIS A 115 0.97 15.64 -19.89
N LEU A 116 0.08 16.20 -19.06
CA LEU A 116 0.22 16.14 -17.61
C LEU A 116 0.07 14.71 -17.08
N ALA A 117 -0.90 13.96 -17.57
CA ALA A 117 -1.07 12.55 -17.20
C ALA A 117 0.18 11.72 -17.54
N VAL A 118 0.74 11.89 -18.73
CA VAL A 118 1.96 11.20 -19.17
C VAL A 118 3.14 11.58 -18.26
N LEU A 119 3.34 12.87 -17.99
CA LEU A 119 4.42 13.33 -17.11
C LEU A 119 4.31 12.72 -15.70
N VAL A 120 3.13 12.78 -15.09
CA VAL A 120 2.89 12.22 -13.74
C VAL A 120 3.14 10.71 -13.75
N THR A 121 2.70 10.01 -14.78
CA THR A 121 2.90 8.56 -14.92
C THR A 121 4.39 8.22 -15.00
N ILE A 122 5.17 8.95 -15.80
CA ILE A 122 6.62 8.75 -15.93
C ILE A 122 7.32 9.01 -14.59
N VAL A 123 7.01 10.13 -13.93
CA VAL A 123 7.60 10.48 -12.63
C VAL A 123 7.26 9.42 -11.58
N ALA A 124 6.01 8.98 -11.52
CA ALA A 124 5.58 7.92 -10.63
C ALA A 124 6.31 6.60 -10.92
N ALA A 125 6.43 6.20 -12.19
CA ALA A 125 7.13 4.99 -12.59
C ALA A 125 8.63 5.04 -12.20
N VAL A 126 9.31 6.14 -12.52
CA VAL A 126 10.73 6.34 -12.18
C VAL A 126 10.97 6.36 -10.67
N GLY A 127 10.00 6.79 -9.86
CA GLY A 127 10.10 6.70 -8.39
C GLY A 127 9.80 5.31 -7.84
N ILE A 128 8.72 4.68 -8.30
CA ILE A 128 8.18 3.43 -7.74
C ILE A 128 9.05 2.22 -8.12
N ILE A 129 9.51 2.13 -9.37
CA ILE A 129 10.31 1.00 -9.86
C ILE A 129 11.59 0.80 -9.03
N PRO A 130 12.49 1.79 -8.87
CA PRO A 130 13.70 1.60 -8.05
C PRO A 130 13.37 1.40 -6.58
N TYR A 131 12.30 2.01 -6.08
CA TYR A 131 11.85 1.82 -4.70
C TYR A 131 11.51 0.35 -4.41
N HIS A 132 10.82 -0.34 -5.33
CA HIS A 132 10.59 -1.79 -5.21
C HIS A 132 11.90 -2.58 -5.24
N GLY A 133 12.86 -2.19 -6.10
CA GLY A 133 14.20 -2.78 -6.11
C GLY A 133 14.93 -2.66 -4.77
N LEU A 134 14.85 -1.49 -4.12
CA LEU A 134 15.41 -1.26 -2.79
C LEU A 134 14.72 -2.12 -1.72
N GLN A 135 13.40 -2.29 -1.81
CA GLN A 135 12.68 -3.18 -0.88
C GLN A 135 13.12 -4.63 -1.02
N PHE A 136 13.32 -5.14 -2.24
CA PHE A 136 13.84 -6.50 -2.43
C PHE A 136 15.27 -6.64 -1.89
N LYS A 137 16.13 -5.65 -2.15
CA LYS A 137 17.50 -5.63 -1.62
C LYS A 137 17.53 -5.67 -0.10
N ALA A 138 16.63 -4.93 0.56
CA ALA A 138 16.55 -4.89 2.03
C ALA A 138 16.15 -6.23 2.67
N ILE A 139 15.53 -7.14 1.92
CA ILE A 139 15.13 -8.47 2.40
C ILE A 139 16.23 -9.51 2.15
N ILE A 140 16.97 -9.37 1.04
CA ILE A 140 18.01 -10.31 0.62
C ILE A 140 19.35 -10.05 1.32
N SER A 141 19.62 -8.79 1.69
CA SER A 141 20.82 -8.38 2.42
C SER A 141 20.74 -8.66 3.91
#